data_AF-A0A7D9DAY3-F1
#
_entry.id   AF-A0A7D9DAY3-F1
#
_cell.length_a   1.000
_cell.length_b   1.000
_cell.length_c   1.000
_cell.angle_alpha   90.00
_cell.angle_beta   90.00
_cell.angle_gamma   90.00
#
_symmetry.space_group_name_H-M   'P 1'
#
loop_
_entity.id
_entity.type
_entity.pdbx_description
1 polymer ?
#
loop_
_entity_poly.entity_id
_entity_poly.type
_entity_poly.pdbx_seq_one_letter_code
_entity_poly.pdbx_strand_id
1 'polypeptide(L)'
;MEQVQEWLKKNGFEEYCERFLENRIDSKALMALIERGTELLIPIIGDRMKFIEAKESFSKDMSNNVVINVEENVEDDPQDGVDIGEGTSVNTEPVAAQNKGDDLNTSA
;
A
#
# COMPACT_ATOMS: atom_id res chain seq x y z
N MET A 1 5.19 -21.02 -3.86
CA MET A 1 6.55 -20.93 -4.43
C MET A 1 6.53 -20.25 -5.79
N GLU A 2 5.51 -20.44 -6.64
CA GLU A 2 5.36 -19.74 -7.93
C GLU A 2 5.45 -18.22 -7.80
N GLN A 3 4.81 -17.63 -6.79
CA GLN A 3 4.88 -16.19 -6.52
C GLN A 3 6.32 -15.65 -6.35
N VAL A 4 7.21 -16.42 -5.71
CA VAL A 4 8.61 -16.02 -5.55
C VAL A 4 9.33 -16.07 -6.90
N GLN A 5 9.09 -17.09 -7.71
CA GLN A 5 9.69 -17.18 -9.04
C GLN A 5 9.20 -16.08 -9.98
N GLU A 6 7.91 -15.78 -9.96
CA GLU A 6 7.35 -14.66 -10.74
C GLU A 6 7.94 -13.33 -10.30
N TRP A 7 8.07 -13.11 -8.99
CA TRP A 7 8.72 -11.91 -8.48
C TRP A 7 10.19 -11.81 -8.90
N LEU A 8 10.94 -12.92 -8.81
CA LEU A 8 12.34 -12.97 -9.28
C LEU A 8 12.43 -12.61 -10.77
N LYS A 9 11.62 -13.24 -11.62
CA LYS A 9 11.59 -12.95 -13.06
C LYS A 9 11.25 -11.49 -13.35
N LYS A 10 10.21 -10.95 -12.69
CA LYS A 10 9.78 -9.56 -12.85
C LYS A 10 10.87 -8.55 -12.48
N ASN A 11 11.71 -8.89 -11.50
CA ASN A 11 12.79 -8.02 -11.03
C ASN A 11 14.16 -8.32 -11.67
N GLY A 12 14.22 -9.19 -12.69
CA GLY A 12 15.45 -9.50 -13.42
C GLY A 12 16.39 -10.51 -12.74
N PHE A 13 15.87 -11.33 -11.83
CA PHE A 13 16.59 -12.37 -11.09
C PHE A 13 16.22 -13.78 -11.56
N GLU A 14 15.82 -13.93 -12.83
CA GLU A 14 15.32 -15.19 -13.37
C GLU A 14 16.34 -16.34 -13.31
N GLU A 15 17.63 -16.03 -13.47
CA GLU A 15 18.74 -16.99 -13.38
C GLU A 15 18.86 -17.65 -11.99
N TYR A 16 18.32 -17.01 -10.96
CA TYR A 16 18.35 -17.52 -9.58
C TYR A 16 17.09 -18.32 -9.21
N CYS A 17 16.08 -18.40 -10.08
CA CYS A 17 14.80 -19.05 -9.78
C CYS A 17 14.95 -20.51 -9.36
N GLU A 18 15.81 -21.26 -10.07
CA GLU A 18 16.06 -22.68 -9.76
C GLU A 18 16.68 -22.83 -8.37
N ARG A 19 17.68 -22.01 -8.04
CA ARG A 19 18.33 -22.06 -6.72
C ARG A 19 17.37 -21.69 -5.59
N PHE A 20 16.49 -20.72 -5.78
CA PHE A 20 15.44 -20.38 -4.81
C PHE A 20 14.44 -21.53 -4.65
N LEU A 21 14.09 -22.24 -5.73
CA LEU A 21 13.21 -23.41 -5.70
C LEU A 21 13.87 -24.59 -4.95
N GLU A 22 15.12 -24.92 -5.27
CA GLU A 22 15.89 -25.99 -4.64
C GLU A 22 16.05 -25.79 -3.14
N ASN A 23 16.27 -24.53 -2.72
CA ASN A 23 16.37 -24.15 -1.32
C ASN A 23 15.00 -23.93 -0.64
N ARG A 24 13.89 -24.21 -1.35
CA ARG A 24 12.51 -24.10 -0.88
C ARG A 24 12.19 -22.72 -0.30
N ILE A 25 12.69 -21.67 -0.94
CA ILE A 25 12.45 -20.30 -0.53
C ILE A 25 11.04 -19.91 -0.95
N ASP A 26 10.13 -19.87 0.03
CA ASP A 26 8.78 -19.34 -0.14
C ASP A 26 8.72 -17.84 0.18
N SER A 27 7.54 -17.23 0.02
CA SER A 27 7.36 -15.80 0.23
C SER A 27 7.71 -15.36 1.66
N LYS A 28 7.51 -16.23 2.65
CA LYS A 28 7.83 -15.94 4.06
C LYS A 28 9.33 -16.02 4.32
N ALA A 29 9.99 -17.05 3.80
CA ALA A 29 11.43 -17.21 3.85
C ALA A 29 12.14 -16.07 3.10
N LEU A 30 11.60 -15.63 1.96
CA LEU A 30 12.10 -14.48 1.21
C LEU A 30 12.09 -13.20 2.06
N MET A 31 11.00 -12.92 2.80
CA MET A 31 10.92 -11.77 3.70
C MET A 31 11.91 -11.88 4.87
N ALA A 32 12.13 -13.09 5.40
CA ALA A 32 13.06 -13.34 6.50
C ALA A 32 14.53 -13.49 6.06
N LEU A 33 14.82 -13.45 4.75
CA LEU A 33 16.14 -13.73 4.20
C LEU A 33 17.13 -12.64 4.63
N ILE A 34 18.15 -12.98 5.41
CA ILE A 34 19.23 -12.05 5.78
C ILE A 34 20.34 -12.04 4.73
N GLU A 35 21.20 -11.03 4.74
CA GLU A 35 22.29 -10.86 3.77
C GLU A 35 23.12 -12.14 3.56
N ARG A 36 23.53 -12.79 4.66
CA ARG A 36 24.28 -14.06 4.60
C ARG A 36 23.52 -15.20 3.91
N GLY A 37 22.20 -15.24 4.05
CA GLY A 37 21.36 -16.20 3.32
C GLY A 37 21.28 -15.83 1.84
N THR A 38 21.19 -14.54 1.53
CA THR A 38 21.20 -14.02 0.16
C THR A 38 22.51 -14.33 -0.55
N GLU A 39 23.67 -14.27 0.12
CA GLU A 39 24.98 -14.65 -0.44
C GLU A 39 25.03 -16.07 -0.98
N LEU A 40 24.34 -17.01 -0.33
CA LEU A 40 24.28 -18.41 -0.75
C LEU A 40 23.40 -18.61 -1.99
N LEU A 41 22.39 -17.77 -2.14
CA LEU A 41 21.45 -17.83 -3.26
C LEU A 41 21.97 -17.03 -4.47
N ILE A 42 22.55 -15.86 -4.22
CA ILE A 42 23.01 -14.88 -5.21
C ILE A 42 24.49 -14.58 -4.94
N PRO A 43 25.40 -15.37 -5.54
CA PRO A 43 26.84 -15.25 -5.29
C PRO A 43 27.45 -13.98 -5.92
N ILE A 44 26.86 -13.48 -7.00
CA ILE A 44 27.31 -12.27 -7.70
C ILE A 44 27.01 -11.05 -6.83
N ILE A 45 28.06 -10.31 -6.43
CA ILE A 45 27.96 -9.17 -5.50
C ILE A 45 27.01 -8.09 -6.06
N GLY A 46 27.15 -7.75 -7.35
CA GLY A 46 26.34 -6.71 -7.98
C GLY A 46 24.83 -7.03 -7.96
N ASP A 47 24.48 -8.27 -8.30
CA ASP A 47 23.07 -8.69 -8.31
C ASP A 47 22.52 -8.84 -6.89
N ARG A 48 23.36 -9.26 -5.94
CA ARG A 48 22.98 -9.33 -4.53
C ARG A 48 22.61 -7.97 -3.99
N MET A 49 23.36 -6.93 -4.30
CA MET A 49 23.05 -5.56 -3.86
C MET A 49 21.71 -5.08 -4.43
N LYS A 50 21.48 -5.28 -5.74
CA LYS A 50 20.20 -4.96 -6.38
C LYS A 50 19.04 -5.76 -5.79
N PHE A 51 19.27 -7.02 -5.46
CA PHE A 51 18.26 -7.88 -4.86
C PHE A 51 17.89 -7.38 -3.46
N ILE A 52 18.86 -6.98 -2.64
CA ILE A 52 18.60 -6.46 -1.29
C ILE A 52 17.70 -5.21 -1.39
N GLU A 53 18.02 -4.27 -2.28
CA GLU A 53 17.18 -3.08 -2.53
C GLU A 53 15.77 -3.46 -3.03
N ALA A 54 15.66 -4.39 -3.99
CA ALA A 54 14.37 -4.85 -4.50
C ALA A 54 13.53 -5.55 -3.42
N LYS A 55 14.17 -6.31 -2.53
CA LYS A 55 13.51 -7.05 -1.46
C LYS A 55 12.90 -6.12 -0.40
N GLU A 56 13.53 -4.98 -0.13
CA GLU A 56 12.95 -3.94 0.73
C GLU A 56 11.62 -3.42 0.16
N SER A 57 11.52 -3.33 -1.17
CA SER A 57 10.29 -2.95 -1.86
C SER A 57 9.24 -4.08 -1.85
N PHE A 58 9.66 -5.35 -1.95
CA PHE A 58 8.76 -6.51 -1.91
C PHE A 58 7.95 -6.62 -0.62
N SER A 59 8.55 -6.27 0.53
CA SER A 59 7.84 -6.27 1.82
C SER A 59 6.67 -5.27 1.85
N LYS A 60 6.76 -4.19 1.06
CA LYS A 60 5.75 -3.14 0.97
C LYS A 60 4.59 -3.57 0.09
N ASP A 61 4.87 -4.24 -1.02
CA ASP A 61 3.84 -4.74 -1.96
C ASP A 61 2.98 -5.85 -1.35
N MET A 62 3.58 -6.74 -0.54
CA MET A 62 2.84 -7.77 0.21
C MET A 62 1.87 -7.17 1.24
N SER A 63 2.24 -6.05 1.85
CA SER A 63 1.40 -5.36 2.85
C SER A 63 0.23 -4.62 2.21
N ASN A 64 0.40 -4.14 0.98
CA ASN A 64 -0.63 -3.39 0.25
C ASN A 64 -1.66 -4.30 -0.43
N ASN A 65 -1.36 -5.58 -0.67
CA ASN A 65 -2.25 -6.51 -1.36
C ASN A 65 -3.35 -7.14 -0.46
N VAL A 66 -3.44 -6.73 0.82
CA VAL A 66 -4.44 -7.23 1.79
C VAL A 66 -5.69 -6.34 1.85
N VAL A 67 -5.67 -5.14 1.24
CA VAL A 67 -6.80 -4.21 1.32
C VAL A 67 -7.45 -4.06 -0.05
N ILE A 68 -8.77 -4.23 -0.06
CA ILE A 68 -9.74 -3.97 -1.15
C ILE A 68 -10.00 -5.14 -2.12
N ASN A 69 -10.64 -6.19 -1.61
CA ASN A 69 -11.79 -6.79 -2.30
C ASN A 69 -13.02 -6.58 -1.39
N VAL A 70 -13.58 -5.37 -1.38
CA VAL A 70 -14.98 -5.20 -0.98
C VAL A 70 -15.76 -5.42 -2.26
N GLU A 71 -16.41 -6.58 -2.35
CA GLU A 71 -17.32 -6.90 -3.45
C GLU A 71 -18.40 -5.84 -3.54
N GLU A 72 -18.44 -5.18 -4.68
CA GLU A 72 -19.47 -4.25 -5.11
C GLU A 72 -20.75 -5.05 -5.42
N ASN A 73 -21.59 -5.27 -4.41
CA ASN A 73 -22.98 -5.67 -4.64
C ASN A 73 -23.81 -4.41 -4.86
N VAL A 74 -23.97 -4.05 -6.13
CA VAL A 74 -24.98 -3.08 -6.57
C VAL A 74 -26.32 -3.83 -6.61
N GLU A 75 -27.12 -3.74 -5.55
CA GLU A 75 -28.54 -4.05 -5.63
C GLU A 75 -29.25 -2.79 -6.13
N ASP A 76 -29.44 -2.76 -7.46
CA ASP A 76 -30.31 -1.85 -8.18
C ASP A 76 -31.76 -2.32 -7.96
N ASP A 77 -32.51 -1.66 -7.07
CA ASP A 77 -33.97 -1.78 -7.01
C ASP A 77 -34.60 -0.38 -7.10
N PRO A 78 -35.23 -0.03 -8.24
CA PRO A 78 -35.86 1.26 -8.44
C PRO A 78 -37.37 1.14 -8.26
N GLN A 79 -37.92 1.60 -7.14
CA GLN A 79 -39.35 1.91 -6.98
C GLN A 79 -39.52 2.92 -5.85
N ASP A 80 -40.48 3.82 -5.80
CA ASP A 80 -41.34 4.54 -6.73
C ASP A 80 -41.90 5.69 -5.85
N GLY A 81 -42.33 6.79 -6.45
CA GLY A 81 -42.49 8.07 -5.78
C GLY A 81 -43.46 8.11 -4.58
N VAL A 82 -43.16 9.00 -3.62
CA VAL A 82 -44.19 9.75 -2.89
C VAL A 82 -43.72 11.20 -2.72
N ASP A 83 -44.53 12.04 -3.35
CA ASP A 83 -44.64 13.49 -3.28
C ASP A 83 -45.03 13.99 -1.87
N ILE A 84 -44.98 15.32 -1.71
CA ILE A 84 -45.66 16.19 -0.74
C ILE A 84 -44.70 16.88 0.25
N GLY A 85 -44.62 18.22 0.10
CA GLY A 85 -44.52 19.09 1.27
C GLY A 85 -43.82 20.42 1.04
N GLU A 86 -44.50 21.38 0.43
CA GLU A 86 -44.16 22.80 0.46
C GLU A 86 -43.89 23.32 1.89
N GLY A 87 -42.83 24.11 2.04
CA GLY A 87 -42.51 24.87 3.24
C GLY A 87 -41.50 25.95 2.93
N THR A 88 -42.00 27.18 2.79
CA THR A 88 -41.35 28.38 2.25
C THR A 88 -40.38 29.06 3.22
N SER A 89 -39.38 29.77 2.64
CA SER A 89 -38.81 31.07 3.09
C SER A 89 -38.01 31.09 4.42
N VAL A 90 -36.83 31.70 4.57
CA VAL A 90 -36.34 33.02 4.13
C VAL A 90 -34.81 33.14 4.23
N ASN A 91 -34.27 34.06 3.44
CA ASN A 91 -32.91 34.64 3.40
C ASN A 91 -32.22 34.91 4.75
N THR A 92 -30.87 34.86 4.79
CA THR A 92 -29.96 36.04 4.85
C THR A 92 -28.49 35.64 5.17
N GLU A 93 -27.57 35.92 4.23
CA GLU A 93 -26.20 36.40 4.56
C GLU A 93 -26.33 37.81 5.21
N PRO A 94 -25.39 38.33 6.05
CA PRO A 94 -23.99 38.48 5.66
C PRO A 94 -22.90 38.68 6.77
N VAL A 95 -21.66 38.87 6.31
CA VAL A 95 -20.51 39.62 6.87
C VAL A 95 -19.54 38.98 7.88
N ALA A 96 -18.29 39.05 7.47
CA ALA A 96 -17.01 38.95 8.16
C ALA A 96 -16.91 39.54 9.58
N ALA A 97 -16.04 38.93 10.39
CA ALA A 97 -15.26 39.66 11.40
C ALA A 97 -13.87 39.00 11.55
N GLN A 98 -12.86 39.76 11.15
CA GLN A 98 -11.48 39.56 11.55
C GLN A 98 -11.39 39.73 13.07
N ASN A 99 -10.63 38.88 13.76
CA ASN A 99 -10.09 39.24 15.07
C ASN A 99 -8.60 38.90 15.12
N LYS A 100 -7.82 39.99 15.08
CA LYS A 100 -6.49 40.11 15.68
C LYS A 100 -6.58 39.81 17.17
N GLY A 101 -5.60 39.09 17.69
CA GLY A 101 -5.36 38.92 19.11
C GLY A 101 -3.88 38.67 19.32
N ASP A 102 -3.11 39.75 19.29
CA ASP A 102 -1.83 39.84 19.98
C ASP A 102 -2.07 39.63 21.47
N ASP A 103 -1.32 38.75 22.13
CA ASP A 103 -0.99 38.93 23.55
C ASP A 103 0.35 38.26 23.88
N LEU A 104 1.30 39.14 24.16
CA LEU A 104 2.54 38.89 24.89
C LEU A 104 2.22 38.39 26.31
N ASN A 105 2.90 37.35 26.80
CA ASN A 105 3.40 37.40 28.18
C ASN A 105 4.55 36.42 28.50
N THR A 106 5.71 37.01 28.74
CA THR A 106 6.68 36.80 29.83
C THR A 106 6.35 35.72 30.88
N SER A 107 7.31 34.84 31.16
CA SER A 107 8.01 34.72 32.47
C SER A 107 8.54 33.30 32.72
N ALA A 108 9.86 33.15 32.74
CA ALA A 108 10.67 32.61 33.85
C ALA A 108 12.14 32.50 33.42
#